data_AF-A0A2I0JXQ5-F1
#
_entry.id   AF-A0A2I0JXQ5-F1
#
_cell.length_a   1.000
_cell.length_b   1.000
_cell.length_c   1.000
_cell.angle_alpha   90.00
_cell.angle_beta   90.00
_cell.angle_gamma   90.00
#
_symmetry.space_group_name_H-M   'P 1'
#
loop_
_entity.id
_entity.type
_entity.pdbx_description
1 polymer ?
#
loop_
_entity_poly.entity_id
_entity_poly.type
_entity_poly.pdbx_seq_one_letter_code
_entity_poly.pdbx_strand_id
1 'polypeptide(L)'
;MESHSGRKCSHQHLTPPVAGSGGSPRLMCSLMTREFTKSLATGLAVEDPSAPHGLKLAIEDYPFANDGLLIWDSLKEWVTDYVNHYYQDSSLVQSDQELQAWWAEVRKIGHGDKRDAAGWPELNTTDDLIQIVTTIMWVTSGHHAAVNFGQYHYGGYFPNRPTIARTKIPLEDPTEPELK
;
A
#
# COMPACT_ATOMS: atom_id res chain seq x y z
N MET A 1 -37.01 -37.30 -7.65
CA MET A 1 -36.81 -36.24 -6.63
C MET A 1 -35.32 -35.97 -6.57
N GLU A 2 -34.92 -34.86 -7.16
CA GLU A 2 -33.53 -34.46 -7.42
C GLU A 2 -32.77 -34.11 -6.15
N SER A 3 -31.54 -34.62 -6.03
CA SER A 3 -30.53 -34.14 -5.09
C SER A 3 -29.76 -32.99 -5.74
N HIS A 4 -29.86 -31.79 -5.14
CA HIS A 4 -29.13 -30.61 -5.61
C HIS A 4 -27.64 -30.70 -5.24
N SER A 5 -26.84 -30.97 -6.27
CA SER A 5 -25.40 -30.81 -6.31
C SER A 5 -25.04 -29.31 -6.21
N GLY A 6 -24.50 -28.90 -5.07
CA GLY A 6 -23.90 -27.58 -4.87
C GLY A 6 -22.59 -27.48 -5.65
N ARG A 7 -22.60 -26.72 -6.75
CA ARG A 7 -21.40 -26.40 -7.53
C ARG A 7 -20.43 -25.58 -6.68
N LYS A 8 -19.26 -26.15 -6.37
CA LYS A 8 -18.10 -25.38 -5.93
C LYS A 8 -17.71 -24.43 -7.06
N CYS A 9 -17.77 -23.13 -6.79
CA CYS A 9 -17.23 -22.12 -7.69
C CYS A 9 -15.69 -22.26 -7.65
N SER A 10 -15.09 -22.82 -8.70
CA SER A 10 -13.63 -22.82 -8.81
C SER A 10 -13.21 -21.39 -9.13
N HIS A 11 -12.58 -20.70 -8.18
CA HIS A 11 -11.79 -19.52 -8.50
C HIS A 11 -10.67 -19.94 -9.45
N GLN A 12 -10.82 -19.59 -10.73
CA GLN A 12 -9.75 -19.67 -11.70
C GLN A 12 -8.66 -18.67 -11.27
N HIS A 13 -7.46 -19.18 -10.98
CA HIS A 13 -6.26 -18.35 -10.95
C HIS A 13 -6.03 -17.80 -12.36
N LEU A 14 -6.28 -16.50 -12.56
CA LEU A 14 -5.91 -15.78 -13.78
C LEU A 14 -4.41 -15.44 -13.83
N THR A 15 -3.62 -15.85 -12.83
CA THR A 15 -2.17 -15.83 -12.91
C THR A 15 -1.71 -17.14 -13.55
N PRO A 16 -1.26 -17.16 -14.82
CA PRO A 16 -0.57 -18.33 -15.35
C PRO A 16 0.71 -18.58 -14.51
N PRO A 17 1.28 -19.80 -14.49
CA PRO A 17 2.41 -20.18 -13.63
C PRO A 17 3.77 -19.55 -14.05
N VAL A 18 3.74 -18.34 -14.62
CA VAL A 18 4.87 -17.67 -15.26
C VAL A 18 5.66 -16.79 -14.27
N ALA A 19 5.09 -16.51 -13.09
CA ALA A 19 5.75 -15.74 -12.05
C ALA A 19 6.55 -16.66 -11.11
N GLY A 20 7.88 -16.48 -11.06
CA GLY A 20 8.79 -17.27 -10.21
C GLY A 20 8.65 -17.00 -8.72
N SER A 21 7.95 -15.94 -8.32
CA SER A 21 7.64 -15.61 -6.93
C SER A 21 6.13 -15.63 -6.72
N GLY A 22 5.62 -16.62 -5.99
CA GLY A 22 4.26 -16.58 -5.46
C GLY A 22 4.14 -15.42 -4.45
N GLY A 23 3.69 -14.25 -4.93
CA GLY A 23 3.53 -13.06 -4.11
C GLY A 23 2.38 -13.25 -3.10
N SER A 24 2.72 -13.28 -1.82
CA SER A 24 1.73 -13.23 -0.74
C SER A 24 1.09 -11.83 -0.68
N PRO A 25 -0.21 -11.66 -0.32
CA PRO A 25 -0.94 -10.37 -0.31
C PRO A 25 -0.45 -9.30 0.72
N ARG A 26 0.81 -9.36 1.13
CA ARG A 26 1.36 -8.71 2.33
C ARG A 26 1.55 -7.20 2.22
N LEU A 27 1.54 -6.64 1.00
CA LEU A 27 1.88 -5.23 0.75
C LEU A 27 0.85 -4.27 1.33
N MET A 28 -0.45 -4.58 1.18
CA MET A 28 -1.53 -3.68 1.60
C MET A 28 -1.45 -3.34 3.10
N CYS A 29 -1.27 -4.36 3.93
CA CYS A 29 -1.16 -4.15 5.37
C CYS A 29 0.10 -3.36 5.77
N SER A 30 1.21 -3.52 5.03
CA SER A 30 2.44 -2.76 5.33
C SER A 30 2.29 -1.26 5.04
N LEU A 31 1.41 -0.89 4.10
CA LEU A 31 1.09 0.49 3.78
C LEU A 31 0.09 1.07 4.79
N MET A 32 -0.83 0.27 5.30
CA MET A 32 -1.78 0.71 6.34
C MET A 32 -1.11 0.96 7.71
N THR A 33 0.05 0.34 7.97
CA THR A 33 0.83 0.57 9.21
C THR A 33 1.84 1.72 9.10
N ARG A 34 1.92 2.40 7.95
CA ARG A 34 2.91 3.43 7.67
C ARG A 34 2.33 4.52 6.78
N GLU A 35 2.14 5.71 7.35
CA GLU A 35 1.83 6.93 6.59
C GLU A 35 2.76 7.08 5.38
N PHE A 36 2.23 7.55 4.26
CA PHE A 36 3.00 7.75 3.03
C PHE A 36 4.24 8.62 3.27
N THR A 37 4.09 9.72 4.01
CA THR A 37 5.17 10.63 4.40
C THR A 37 6.23 9.93 5.26
N LYS A 38 5.82 9.06 6.19
CA LYS A 38 6.73 8.22 7.00
C LYS A 38 7.45 7.16 6.16
N SER A 39 6.81 6.64 5.12
CA SER A 39 7.44 5.73 4.15
C SER A 39 8.58 6.43 3.41
N LEU A 40 8.35 7.66 2.92
CA LEU A 40 9.38 8.48 2.27
C LEU A 40 10.49 8.90 3.24
N ALA A 41 10.14 9.27 4.47
CA ALA A 41 11.11 9.65 5.50
C ALA A 41 12.02 8.50 5.96
N THR A 42 11.69 7.24 5.61
CA THR A 42 12.57 6.09 5.86
C THR A 42 13.71 6.06 4.82
N GLY A 43 14.63 7.01 4.92
CA GLY A 43 15.89 7.05 4.17
C GLY A 43 15.87 7.82 2.84
N LEU A 44 14.70 8.31 2.39
CA LEU A 44 14.57 9.07 1.12
C LEU A 44 14.11 10.52 1.32
N ALA A 45 13.76 10.91 2.55
CA ALA A 45 13.37 12.27 2.91
C ALA A 45 13.69 12.56 4.39
N VAL A 46 13.79 13.84 4.73
CA VAL A 46 13.94 14.34 6.12
C VAL A 46 12.81 15.32 6.38
N GLU A 47 12.25 15.31 7.59
CA GLU A 47 11.27 16.32 8.01
C GLU A 47 11.91 17.71 8.01
N ASP A 48 11.28 18.62 7.28
CA ASP A 48 11.71 20.02 7.18
C ASP A 48 10.44 20.88 7.10
N PRO A 49 10.03 21.51 8.23
CA PRO A 49 8.85 22.36 8.26
C PRO A 49 8.92 23.57 7.32
N SER A 50 10.11 23.94 6.84
CA SER A 50 10.31 25.03 5.88
C SER A 50 10.21 24.57 4.42
N ALA A 51 10.25 23.26 4.17
CA ALA A 51 10.12 22.69 2.85
C ALA A 51 8.65 22.55 2.42
N PRO A 52 8.37 22.58 1.10
CA PRO A 52 7.06 22.18 0.58
C PRO A 52 6.67 20.80 1.12
N HIS A 53 5.41 20.62 1.54
CA HIS A 53 4.88 19.37 2.11
C HIS A 53 5.51 18.95 3.46
N GLY A 54 6.31 19.81 4.09
CA GLY A 54 6.98 19.53 5.37
C GLY A 54 8.12 18.50 5.28
N LEU A 55 8.56 18.16 4.06
CA LEU A 55 9.58 17.15 3.81
C LEU A 55 10.60 17.67 2.80
N LYS A 56 11.88 17.46 3.10
CA LYS A 56 12.98 17.64 2.17
C LYS A 56 13.43 16.27 1.64
N LEU A 57 13.31 16.06 0.33
CA LEU A 57 13.76 14.82 -0.31
C LEU A 57 15.30 14.74 -0.35
N ALA A 58 15.84 13.55 -0.14
CA ALA A 58 17.27 13.29 -0.33
C ALA A 58 17.69 13.32 -1.80
N ILE A 59 16.74 13.01 -2.71
CA ILE A 59 16.89 13.10 -4.16
C ILE A 59 15.84 14.11 -4.63
N GLU A 60 16.30 15.28 -5.07
CA GLU A 60 15.41 16.36 -5.50
C GLU A 60 14.58 15.97 -6.74
N ASP A 61 15.22 15.33 -7.72
CA ASP A 61 14.55 14.83 -8.92
C ASP A 61 14.06 13.39 -8.72
N TYR A 62 13.11 13.22 -7.81
CA TYR A 62 12.42 11.95 -7.59
C TYR A 62 10.93 12.06 -7.98
N PRO A 63 10.57 11.81 -9.26
CA PRO A 63 9.23 12.09 -9.77
C PRO A 63 8.09 11.41 -9.01
N PHE A 64 8.27 10.15 -8.59
CA PHE A 64 7.26 9.44 -7.78
C PHE A 64 6.99 10.15 -6.45
N ALA A 65 8.03 10.65 -5.78
CA ALA A 65 7.88 11.35 -4.51
C ALA A 65 7.32 12.76 -4.72
N ASN A 66 7.84 13.50 -5.70
CA ASN A 66 7.39 14.85 -6.02
C ASN A 66 5.89 14.89 -6.38
N ASP A 67 5.46 14.07 -7.34
CA ASP A 67 4.05 14.02 -7.75
C ASP A 67 3.17 13.40 -6.67
N GLY A 68 3.70 12.40 -5.96
CA GLY A 68 3.00 11.73 -4.87
C GLY A 68 2.69 12.67 -3.70
N LEU A 69 3.63 13.56 -3.33
CA LEU A 69 3.43 14.55 -2.27
C LEU A 69 2.35 15.58 -2.63
N LEU A 70 2.29 16.02 -3.89
CA LEU A 70 1.23 16.93 -4.37
C LEU A 70 -0.16 16.30 -4.24
N ILE A 71 -0.28 15.03 -4.66
CA ILE A 71 -1.55 14.29 -4.55
C ILE A 71 -1.90 14.04 -3.08
N TRP A 72 -0.92 13.63 -2.28
CA TRP A 72 -1.11 13.37 -0.86
C TRP A 72 -1.62 14.61 -0.11
N ASP A 73 -1.02 15.76 -0.33
CA ASP A 73 -1.46 17.01 0.30
C ASP A 73 -2.87 17.41 -0.13
N SER A 74 -3.19 17.27 -1.42
CA SER A 74 -4.54 17.53 -1.93
C SER A 74 -5.59 16.60 -1.30
N LEU A 75 -5.27 15.31 -1.14
CA LEU A 75 -6.14 14.36 -0.47
C LEU A 75 -6.30 14.70 1.00
N LYS A 76 -5.20 15.02 1.69
CA LYS A 76 -5.21 15.34 3.12
C LYS A 76 -6.03 16.61 3.39
N GLU A 77 -5.89 17.64 2.57
CA GLU A 77 -6.69 18.88 2.65
C GLU A 77 -8.18 18.55 2.53
N TRP A 78 -8.59 17.82 1.48
CA TRP A 78 -9.98 17.43 1.28
C TRP A 78 -10.55 16.58 2.43
N VAL A 79 -9.79 15.58 2.89
CA VAL A 79 -10.20 14.73 4.01
C VAL A 79 -10.31 15.55 5.30
N THR A 80 -9.38 16.47 5.53
CA THR A 80 -9.40 17.34 6.72
C THR A 80 -10.67 18.17 6.74
N ASP A 81 -11.03 18.82 5.64
CA ASP A 81 -12.25 19.63 5.54
C ASP A 81 -13.50 18.77 5.75
N TYR A 82 -13.56 17.60 5.11
CA TYR A 82 -14.70 16.68 5.22
C TYR A 82 -14.86 16.14 6.64
N VAL A 83 -13.78 15.65 7.25
CA VAL A 83 -13.81 15.09 8.60
C VAL A 83 -14.14 16.17 9.62
N ASN A 84 -13.53 17.36 9.53
CA ASN A 84 -13.81 18.46 10.46
C ASN A 84 -15.24 18.98 10.35
N HIS A 85 -15.92 18.80 9.22
CA HIS A 85 -17.33 19.13 9.09
C HIS A 85 -18.22 18.27 10.00
N TYR A 86 -17.93 16.96 10.11
CA TYR A 86 -18.74 16.00 10.87
C TYR A 86 -18.20 15.70 12.28
N TYR A 87 -16.89 15.69 12.47
CA TYR A 87 -16.19 15.33 13.70
C TYR A 87 -15.37 16.51 14.22
N GLN A 88 -16.08 17.53 14.70
CA GLN A 88 -15.49 18.77 15.22
C GLN A 88 -14.66 18.57 16.50
N ASP A 89 -14.89 17.46 17.21
CA ASP A 89 -14.18 17.11 18.44
C ASP A 89 -13.88 15.61 18.49
N SER A 90 -12.77 15.26 19.12
CA SER A 90 -12.31 13.86 19.24
C SER A 90 -13.29 12.97 20.00
N SER A 91 -14.11 13.53 20.90
CA SER A 91 -15.16 12.77 21.59
C SER A 91 -16.21 12.21 20.64
N LEU A 92 -16.49 12.89 19.52
CA LEU A 92 -17.42 12.41 18.51
C LEU A 92 -16.89 11.14 17.85
N VAL A 93 -15.58 11.12 17.51
CA VAL A 93 -14.89 9.94 16.96
C VAL A 93 -14.93 8.75 17.94
N GLN A 94 -14.70 9.00 19.23
CA GLN A 94 -14.69 7.95 20.26
C GLN A 94 -16.09 7.40 20.56
N SER A 95 -17.11 8.27 20.49
CA SER A 95 -18.49 7.89 20.79
C SER A 95 -19.17 7.14 19.64
N ASP A 96 -18.69 7.31 18.41
CA ASP A 96 -19.24 6.69 17.20
C ASP A 96 -18.96 5.18 17.16
N GLN A 97 -19.97 4.39 17.51
CA GLN A 97 -19.86 2.94 17.59
C GLN A 97 -19.64 2.29 16.22
N GLU A 98 -20.21 2.86 15.15
CA GLU A 98 -20.07 2.31 13.81
C GLU A 98 -18.64 2.51 13.30
N LEU A 99 -18.10 3.71 13.51
CA LEU A 99 -16.74 4.06 13.13
C LEU A 99 -15.71 3.22 13.90
N GLN A 100 -15.89 3.05 15.22
CA GLN A 100 -15.01 2.21 16.04
C GLN A 100 -15.08 0.73 15.63
N ALA A 101 -16.29 0.22 15.36
CA ALA A 101 -16.48 -1.15 14.91
C ALA A 101 -15.83 -1.39 13.54
N TRP A 102 -15.97 -0.44 12.60
CA TRP A 102 -15.33 -0.50 11.29
C TRP A 102 -13.82 -0.62 11.40
N TRP A 103 -13.17 0.26 12.17
CA TRP A 103 -11.71 0.22 12.31
C TRP A 103 -11.22 -1.05 13.02
N ALA A 104 -11.97 -1.52 14.01
CA ALA A 104 -11.70 -2.80 14.66
C ALA A 104 -11.81 -3.97 13.68
N GLU A 105 -12.79 -3.98 12.78
CA GLU A 105 -12.96 -5.02 11.76
C GLU A 105 -11.79 -5.01 10.76
N VAL A 106 -11.42 -3.84 10.23
CA VAL A 106 -10.28 -3.68 9.32
C VAL A 106 -9.01 -4.28 9.92
N ARG A 107 -8.70 -3.95 11.19
CA ARG A 107 -7.49 -4.42 11.87
C ARG A 107 -7.56 -5.88 12.31
N LYS A 108 -8.66 -6.31 12.92
CA LYS A 108 -8.75 -7.63 13.60
C LYS A 108 -9.24 -8.76 12.69
N ILE A 109 -10.04 -8.43 11.68
CA ILE A 109 -10.62 -9.40 10.75
C ILE A 109 -9.95 -9.26 9.38
N GLY A 110 -10.02 -8.09 8.76
CA GLY A 110 -9.44 -7.84 7.42
C GLY A 110 -7.93 -8.07 7.38
N HIS A 111 -7.22 -7.63 8.42
CA HIS A 111 -5.79 -7.82 8.62
C HIS A 111 -5.47 -8.62 9.89
N GLY A 112 -6.30 -9.61 10.21
CA GLY A 112 -6.19 -10.40 11.44
C GLY A 112 -4.83 -11.09 11.64
N ASP A 113 -4.12 -11.42 10.56
CA ASP A 113 -2.77 -11.99 10.57
C ASP A 113 -1.70 -11.00 11.08
N LYS A 114 -2.00 -9.70 11.05
CA LYS A 114 -1.11 -8.60 11.42
C LYS A 114 -1.73 -7.65 12.44
N ARG A 115 -2.83 -8.03 13.10
CA ARG A 115 -3.53 -7.19 14.07
C ARG A 115 -2.63 -6.67 15.21
N ASP A 116 -1.61 -7.44 15.57
CA ASP A 116 -0.68 -7.16 16.66
C ASP A 116 0.66 -6.55 16.16
N ALA A 117 0.76 -6.23 14.87
CA ALA A 117 1.94 -5.58 14.31
C ALA A 117 2.14 -4.16 14.86
N ALA A 118 3.39 -3.73 14.99
CA ALA A 118 3.70 -2.36 15.35
C ALA A 118 3.30 -1.39 14.23
N GLY A 119 2.79 -0.21 14.59
CA GLY A 119 2.50 0.88 13.65
C GLY A 119 1.04 1.01 13.21
N TRP A 120 0.10 0.22 13.74
CA TRP A 120 -1.33 0.51 13.54
C TRP A 120 -1.72 1.83 14.21
N PRO A 121 -2.37 2.76 13.50
CA PRO A 121 -2.91 3.95 14.13
C PRO A 121 -4.07 3.59 15.05
N GLU A 122 -4.17 4.32 16.15
CA GLU A 122 -5.37 4.33 17.00
C GLU A 122 -6.45 5.15 16.31
N LEU A 123 -7.71 5.04 16.75
CA LEU A 123 -8.82 5.85 16.23
C LEU A 123 -9.48 6.59 17.38
N ASN A 124 -8.70 7.46 18.02
CA ASN A 124 -9.12 8.18 19.23
C ASN A 124 -9.37 9.66 18.97
N THR A 125 -8.74 10.21 17.93
CA THR A 125 -8.80 11.64 17.62
C THR A 125 -9.28 11.91 16.20
N THR A 126 -9.69 13.15 15.93
CA THR A 126 -10.01 13.62 14.59
C THR A 126 -8.79 13.52 13.66
N ASP A 127 -7.59 13.82 14.16
CA ASP A 127 -6.33 13.70 13.41
C ASP A 127 -5.99 12.24 13.04
N ASP A 128 -6.32 11.30 13.92
CA ASP A 128 -6.19 9.87 13.62
C ASP A 128 -7.11 9.46 12.46
N LEU A 129 -8.37 9.89 12.52
CA LEU A 129 -9.35 9.61 11.47
C LEU A 129 -8.92 10.22 10.12
N ILE A 130 -8.43 11.47 10.13
CA ILE A 130 -7.90 12.13 8.94
C ILE A 130 -6.73 11.33 8.35
N GLN A 131 -5.78 10.90 9.17
CA GLN A 131 -4.63 10.09 8.72
C GLN A 131 -5.08 8.74 8.13
N ILE A 132 -5.97 8.03 8.82
CA ILE A 132 -6.49 6.72 8.37
C ILE A 132 -7.20 6.84 7.03
N VAL A 133 -8.13 7.79 6.90
CA VAL A 133 -8.92 7.97 5.68
C VAL A 133 -8.03 8.45 4.53
N THR A 134 -7.12 9.39 4.77
CA THR A 134 -6.16 9.87 3.77
C THR A 134 -5.29 8.71 3.26
N THR A 135 -4.79 7.86 4.16
CA THR A 135 -3.99 6.67 3.80
C THR A 135 -4.79 5.71 2.93
N ILE A 136 -6.04 5.40 3.28
CA ILE A 136 -6.90 4.51 2.48
C ILE A 136 -7.15 5.10 1.09
N MET A 137 -7.46 6.40 1.00
CA MET A 137 -7.68 7.07 -0.27
C MET A 137 -6.41 7.07 -1.13
N TRP A 138 -5.25 7.37 -0.56
CA TRP A 138 -3.97 7.32 -1.26
C TRP A 138 -3.66 5.92 -1.81
N VAL A 139 -3.79 4.89 -0.97
CA VAL A 139 -3.48 3.50 -1.32
C VAL A 139 -4.37 3.01 -2.48
N THR A 140 -5.66 3.34 -2.43
CA THR A 140 -6.63 2.92 -3.45
C THR A 140 -6.61 3.76 -4.73
N SER A 141 -5.98 4.94 -4.71
CA SER A 141 -5.88 5.85 -5.85
C SER A 141 -4.44 6.03 -6.33
N GLY A 142 -3.73 7.06 -5.84
CA GLY A 142 -2.41 7.47 -6.30
C GLY A 142 -1.38 6.36 -6.23
N HIS A 143 -1.34 5.60 -5.13
CA HIS A 143 -0.41 4.47 -5.00
C HIS A 143 -0.72 3.36 -6.01
N HIS A 144 -1.99 2.94 -6.11
CA HIS A 144 -2.42 1.93 -7.06
C HIS A 144 -2.09 2.35 -8.50
N ALA A 145 -2.39 3.60 -8.88
CA ALA A 145 -2.07 4.15 -10.18
C ALA A 145 -0.56 4.09 -10.49
N ALA A 146 0.27 4.51 -9.54
CA ALA A 146 1.72 4.55 -9.67
C ALA A 146 2.34 3.18 -9.94
N VAL A 147 1.83 2.11 -9.31
CA VAL A 147 2.34 0.74 -9.49
C VAL A 147 1.64 -0.04 -10.60
N ASN A 148 0.47 0.42 -11.06
CA ASN A 148 -0.35 -0.29 -12.03
C ASN A 148 -0.13 0.19 -13.48
N PHE A 149 -0.23 1.49 -13.74
CA PHE A 149 -0.27 1.99 -15.13
C PHE A 149 1.10 1.92 -15.83
N GLY A 150 2.19 1.80 -15.08
CA GLY A 150 3.53 1.56 -15.61
C GLY A 150 3.80 0.11 -16.03
N GLN A 151 2.91 -0.85 -15.70
CA GLN A 151 3.19 -2.28 -15.89
C GLN A 151 3.54 -2.64 -17.33
N TYR A 152 2.76 -2.17 -18.32
CA TYR A 152 3.04 -2.47 -19.73
C TYR A 152 4.20 -1.63 -20.29
N HIS A 153 4.31 -0.35 -19.89
CA HIS A 153 5.37 0.53 -20.36
C HIS A 153 6.77 -0.01 -20.03
N TYR A 154 6.96 -0.55 -18.83
CA TYR A 154 8.23 -1.14 -18.42
C TYR A 154 8.30 -2.65 -18.65
N GLY A 155 7.18 -3.38 -18.57
CA GLY A 155 7.14 -4.83 -18.68
C GLY A 155 6.85 -5.38 -20.08
N GLY A 156 6.41 -4.52 -21.01
CA GLY A 156 6.15 -4.90 -22.39
C GLY A 156 7.42 -5.30 -23.14
N TYR A 157 8.56 -4.72 -22.78
CA TYR A 157 9.87 -5.19 -23.21
C TYR A 157 10.45 -6.17 -22.20
N PHE A 158 10.34 -7.47 -22.49
CA PHE A 158 10.63 -8.55 -21.54
C PHE A 158 12.01 -8.46 -20.85
N PRO A 159 13.12 -8.11 -21.55
CA PRO A 159 14.42 -7.98 -20.89
C PRO A 159 14.48 -6.90 -19.80
N ASN A 160 13.61 -5.87 -19.86
CA ASN A 160 13.55 -4.82 -18.84
C ASN A 160 12.82 -5.25 -17.56
N ARG A 161 11.92 -6.25 -17.63
CA ARG A 161 11.21 -6.78 -16.46
C ARG A 161 10.89 -8.28 -16.62
N PRO A 162 11.90 -9.16 -16.58
CA PRO A 162 11.68 -10.60 -16.70
C PRO A 162 10.88 -11.13 -15.51
N THR A 163 9.82 -11.90 -15.76
CA THR A 163 8.97 -12.49 -14.69
C THR A 163 9.53 -13.80 -14.14
N ILE A 164 10.56 -14.35 -14.79
CA ILE A 164 11.21 -15.60 -14.44
C ILE A 164 12.67 -15.60 -14.94
N ALA A 165 13.58 -16.12 -14.11
CA ALA A 165 14.90 -16.57 -14.54
C ALA A 165 14.87 -18.10 -14.64
N ARG A 166 15.29 -18.66 -15.78
CA ARG A 166 15.28 -20.12 -16.03
C ARG A 166 16.60 -20.79 -15.70
N THR A 167 17.64 -20.00 -15.51
CA THR A 167 19.00 -20.45 -15.21
C THR A 167 19.42 -19.84 -13.88
N LYS A 168 20.33 -20.52 -13.18
CA LYS A 168 20.89 -20.01 -11.92
C LYS A 168 21.71 -18.73 -12.19
N ILE A 169 21.92 -17.95 -11.13
CA ILE A 169 22.86 -16.84 -11.17
C ILE A 169 24.26 -17.42 -11.51
N PRO A 170 24.97 -16.87 -12.51
CA PRO A 170 26.31 -17.33 -12.87
C PRO A 170 27.26 -17.28 -11.67
N LEU A 171 28.13 -18.29 -11.55
CA LEU A 171 29.25 -18.28 -10.61
C LEU A 171 30.45 -17.55 -11.25
N GLU A 172 31.32 -16.96 -10.42
CA GLU A 172 32.52 -16.26 -10.91
C GLU A 172 33.49 -17.21 -11.63
N ASP A 173 33.68 -18.41 -11.07
CA ASP A 173 34.49 -19.49 -11.64
C ASP A 173 33.62 -20.76 -11.82
N PRO A 174 32.78 -20.81 -12.87
CA PRO A 174 31.85 -21.91 -13.06
C PRO A 174 32.57 -23.16 -13.57
N THR A 175 32.25 -24.32 -13.00
CA THR A 175 32.66 -25.60 -13.60
C THR A 175 31.80 -25.90 -14.85
N GLU A 176 32.30 -26.68 -15.81
CA GLU A 176 31.52 -27.06 -17.01
C GLU A 176 30.08 -27.55 -16.76
N PRO A 177 29.78 -28.36 -15.71
CA PRO A 177 28.40 -28.73 -15.42
C PRO A 177 27.51 -27.58 -14.90
N GLU A 178 28.09 -26.47 -14.45
CA GLU A 178 27.38 -25.28 -13.95
C GLU A 178 27.13 -24.22 -15.03
N LEU A 179 27.75 -24.37 -16.21
CA LEU A 179 27.54 -23.54 -17.41
C LEU A 179 26.34 -24.00 -18.27
N LYS A 180 25.71 -25.12 -17.93
CA LYS A 180 24.57 -25.72 -18.64
C LYS A 180 23.24 -25.34 -18.00
#